data_AF-A0A957CF69-F1
#
_entry.id   AF-A0A957CF69-F1
#
_cell.length_a   1.000
_cell.length_b   1.000
_cell.length_c   1.000
_cell.angle_alpha   90.00
_cell.angle_beta   90.00
_cell.angle_gamma   90.00
#
_symmetry.space_group_name_H-M   'P 1'
#
loop_
_entity.id
_entity.type
_entity.pdbx_description
1 polymer ?
#
loop_
_entity_poly.entity_id
_entity_poly.type
_entity_poly.pdbx_seq_one_letter_code
_entity_poly.pdbx_strand_id
1 'polypeptide(L)'
;DAILGKHYPEAGQWAFSLEVLEQLGYDFDRGRQDKTHHPFMIRLGHDDNRVTTRVDEHRLDGLLYSSVHECGHALYEMGTADTWRGTPVDSGTSSGIHESQSRLWENLVGRSRGFWEHFLPTLQGYFPEQLAGVDVDTIYGAVNTVRRSLIRTESDEVTYNLHVLIRFGLELDLLEGRLAVADLPAVWHERYQASLGVHAPSDVDGVLQDVH
;
A
#
# COMPACT_ATOMS: atom_id res chain seq x y z
N ASP A 1 6.24 16.75 -1.41
CA ASP A 1 5.17 15.95 -2.06
C ASP A 1 3.99 16.75 -2.65
N ALA A 2 3.97 18.09 -2.64
CA ALA A 2 2.80 18.88 -3.06
C ALA A 2 2.23 18.54 -4.46
N ILE A 3 3.08 18.08 -5.39
CA ILE A 3 2.65 17.61 -6.72
C ILE A 3 1.64 16.46 -6.65
N LEU A 4 1.75 15.58 -5.65
CA LEU A 4 0.86 14.44 -5.45
C LEU A 4 -0.53 14.86 -4.96
N GLY A 5 -0.65 16.06 -4.38
CA GLY A 5 -1.87 16.61 -3.79
C GLY A 5 -2.71 17.50 -4.71
N LYS A 6 -2.38 17.57 -6.01
CA LYS A 6 -3.21 18.28 -6.99
C LYS A 6 -4.49 17.48 -7.30
N HIS A 7 -5.42 18.08 -8.04
CA HIS A 7 -6.59 17.36 -8.55
C HIS A 7 -6.21 16.51 -9.77
N TYR A 8 -6.37 15.20 -9.65
CA TYR A 8 -6.15 14.18 -10.68
C TYR A 8 -7.46 13.45 -10.92
N PRO A 9 -8.16 13.70 -12.04
CA PRO A 9 -9.44 13.06 -12.34
C PRO A 9 -9.37 11.53 -12.26
N GLU A 10 -10.38 10.93 -11.64
CA GLU A 10 -10.48 9.49 -11.41
C GLU A 10 -10.21 8.67 -12.68
N ALA A 11 -10.80 9.06 -13.80
CA ALA A 11 -10.67 8.33 -15.06
C ALA A 11 -9.20 8.23 -15.52
N GLY A 12 -8.40 9.28 -15.32
CA GLY A 12 -6.98 9.27 -15.65
C GLY A 12 -6.19 8.39 -14.68
N GLN A 13 -6.49 8.45 -13.37
CA GLN A 13 -5.79 7.64 -12.37
C GLN A 13 -6.07 6.15 -12.59
N TRP A 14 -7.33 5.83 -12.87
CA TRP A 14 -7.78 4.48 -13.14
C TRP A 14 -7.15 3.90 -14.41
N ALA A 15 -7.16 4.65 -15.52
CA ALA A 15 -6.55 4.19 -16.75
C ALA A 15 -5.04 3.99 -16.61
N PHE A 16 -4.35 4.93 -15.96
CA PHE A 16 -2.92 4.80 -15.70
C PHE A 16 -2.59 3.59 -14.82
N SER A 17 -3.36 3.31 -13.76
CA SER A 17 -3.07 2.16 -12.91
C SER A 17 -3.25 0.83 -13.62
N LEU A 18 -4.27 0.69 -14.48
CA LEU A 18 -4.45 -0.50 -15.30
C LEU A 18 -3.27 -0.72 -16.25
N GLU A 19 -2.77 0.34 -16.89
CA GLU A 19 -1.60 0.27 -17.77
C GLU A 19 -0.33 -0.11 -16.99
N VAL A 20 -0.13 0.44 -15.78
CA VAL A 20 0.97 0.03 -14.91
C VAL A 20 0.85 -1.45 -14.57
N LEU A 21 -0.31 -1.91 -14.12
CA LEU A 21 -0.53 -3.32 -13.74
C LEU A 21 -0.21 -4.28 -14.89
N GLU A 22 -0.72 -3.98 -16.09
CA GLU A 22 -0.43 -4.76 -17.30
C GLU A 22 1.07 -4.85 -17.57
N GLN A 23 1.79 -3.71 -17.51
CA GLN A 23 3.24 -3.67 -17.75
C GLN A 23 4.08 -4.34 -16.65
N LEU A 24 3.56 -4.44 -15.41
CA LEU A 24 4.18 -5.22 -14.34
C LEU A 24 3.96 -6.74 -14.52
N GLY A 25 3.11 -7.15 -15.46
CA GLY A 25 2.82 -8.55 -15.77
C GLY A 25 1.55 -9.10 -15.13
N TYR A 26 0.67 -8.24 -14.63
CA TYR A 26 -0.64 -8.67 -14.14
C TYR A 26 -1.49 -9.19 -15.31
N ASP A 27 -1.92 -10.43 -15.23
CA ASP A 27 -2.73 -11.08 -16.27
C ASP A 27 -4.22 -10.79 -16.06
N PHE A 28 -4.78 -9.89 -16.87
CA PHE A 28 -6.19 -9.52 -16.83
C PHE A 28 -7.14 -10.60 -17.38
N ASP A 29 -6.65 -11.67 -18.02
CA ASP A 29 -7.47 -12.85 -18.31
C ASP A 29 -7.59 -13.76 -17.08
N ARG A 30 -6.71 -13.60 -16.08
CA ARG A 30 -6.67 -14.36 -14.82
C ARG A 30 -7.00 -13.51 -13.59
N GLY A 31 -7.55 -12.31 -13.79
CA GLY A 31 -7.79 -11.34 -12.73
C GLY A 31 -8.50 -10.07 -13.22
N ARG A 32 -8.80 -9.17 -12.30
CA ARG A 32 -9.33 -7.82 -12.57
C ARG A 32 -9.07 -6.89 -11.40
N GLN A 33 -9.11 -5.59 -11.67
CA GLN A 33 -9.09 -4.54 -10.66
C GLN A 33 -10.48 -3.93 -10.45
N ASP A 34 -10.89 -3.76 -9.19
CA ASP A 34 -12.15 -3.13 -8.77
C ASP A 34 -11.96 -2.03 -7.72
N LYS A 35 -13.01 -1.27 -7.41
CA LYS A 35 -13.00 -0.24 -6.36
C LYS A 35 -13.56 -0.79 -5.05
N THR A 36 -12.94 -0.41 -3.93
CA THR A 36 -13.38 -0.75 -2.58
C THR A 36 -12.99 0.36 -1.59
N HIS A 37 -13.41 0.24 -0.33
CA HIS A 37 -13.01 1.16 0.73
C HIS A 37 -11.57 0.92 1.23
N HIS A 38 -11.21 -0.35 1.43
CA HIS A 38 -9.88 -0.80 1.82
C HIS A 38 -9.33 -1.75 0.76
N PRO A 39 -8.27 -1.35 0.03
CA PRO A 39 -7.61 -2.21 -0.96
C PRO A 39 -7.26 -3.59 -0.39
N PHE A 40 -7.39 -4.60 -1.23
CA PHE A 40 -7.01 -5.99 -0.95
C PHE A 40 -6.86 -6.78 -2.26
N MET A 41 -6.12 -7.88 -2.18
CA MET A 41 -6.06 -8.95 -3.16
C MET A 41 -6.83 -10.17 -2.65
N ILE A 42 -7.60 -10.80 -3.52
CA ILE A 42 -8.25 -12.07 -3.23
C ILE A 42 -8.12 -13.05 -4.40
N ARG A 43 -7.82 -14.29 -4.05
CA ARG A 43 -7.84 -15.42 -4.98
C ARG A 43 -9.18 -16.15 -4.87
N LEU A 44 -9.95 -16.16 -5.95
CA LEU A 44 -11.19 -16.94 -6.10
C LEU A 44 -10.95 -18.30 -6.76
N GLY A 45 -9.84 -18.44 -7.48
CA GLY A 45 -9.40 -19.67 -8.13
C GLY A 45 -7.98 -19.51 -8.68
N HIS A 46 -7.38 -20.58 -9.19
CA HIS A 46 -6.01 -20.54 -9.73
C HIS A 46 -5.84 -19.50 -10.87
N ASP A 47 -6.90 -19.27 -11.65
CA ASP A 47 -6.96 -18.28 -12.73
C ASP A 47 -7.94 -17.14 -12.43
N ASP A 48 -8.21 -16.83 -11.15
CA ASP A 48 -9.06 -15.70 -10.76
C ASP A 48 -8.48 -15.02 -9.51
N ASN A 49 -7.54 -14.10 -9.73
CA ASN A 49 -6.78 -13.37 -8.72
C ASN A 49 -7.11 -11.88 -8.84
N ARG A 50 -8.05 -11.41 -8.03
CA ARG A 50 -8.61 -10.05 -8.14
C ARG A 50 -7.92 -9.11 -7.18
N VAL A 51 -7.72 -7.89 -7.62
CA VAL A 51 -7.17 -6.79 -6.81
C VAL A 51 -8.20 -5.69 -6.70
N THR A 52 -8.12 -4.93 -5.63
CA THR A 52 -9.01 -3.78 -5.43
C THR A 52 -8.21 -2.57 -5.00
N THR A 53 -8.70 -1.39 -5.33
CA THR A 53 -8.06 -0.12 -4.98
C THR A 53 -9.10 0.92 -4.58
N ARG A 54 -8.66 2.09 -4.15
CA ARG A 54 -9.51 3.24 -3.83
C ARG A 54 -9.03 4.47 -4.60
N VAL A 55 -9.96 5.32 -5.01
CA VAL A 55 -9.66 6.56 -5.72
C VAL A 55 -9.75 7.73 -4.75
N ASP A 56 -8.76 8.61 -4.77
CA ASP A 56 -8.85 9.96 -4.22
C ASP A 56 -8.38 10.94 -5.30
N GLU A 57 -9.30 11.75 -5.82
CA GLU A 57 -8.97 12.74 -6.86
C GLU A 57 -7.99 13.82 -6.37
N HIS A 58 -7.73 13.91 -5.06
CA HIS A 58 -6.78 14.85 -4.47
C HIS A 58 -5.47 14.18 -4.02
N ARG A 59 -5.28 12.89 -4.32
CA ARG A 59 -4.05 12.13 -4.01
C ARG A 59 -3.71 11.14 -5.12
N LEU A 60 -2.74 11.51 -5.96
CA LEU A 60 -2.29 10.68 -7.09
C LEU A 60 -1.71 9.32 -6.67
N ASP A 61 -0.95 9.32 -5.57
CA ASP A 61 -0.17 8.20 -5.10
C ASP A 61 -1.03 7.14 -4.41
N GLY A 62 -2.19 7.52 -3.85
CA GLY A 62 -3.08 6.63 -3.12
C GLY A 62 -3.56 5.46 -3.98
N LEU A 63 -4.17 5.75 -5.14
CA LEU A 63 -4.65 4.73 -6.05
C LEU A 63 -3.49 3.94 -6.67
N LEU A 64 -2.45 4.64 -7.14
CA LEU A 64 -1.31 4.01 -7.82
C LEU A 64 -0.63 2.97 -6.93
N TYR A 65 -0.18 3.36 -5.73
CA TYR A 65 0.58 2.45 -4.88
C TYR A 65 -0.29 1.37 -4.25
N SER A 66 -1.56 1.65 -3.95
CA SER A 66 -2.50 0.58 -3.54
C SER A 66 -2.64 -0.46 -4.65
N SER A 67 -2.80 -0.03 -5.90
CA SER A 67 -2.93 -0.94 -7.05
C SER A 67 -1.66 -1.77 -7.25
N VAL A 68 -0.48 -1.14 -7.20
CA VAL A 68 0.82 -1.84 -7.35
C VAL A 68 1.08 -2.78 -6.18
N HIS A 69 0.70 -2.41 -4.95
CA HIS A 69 0.80 -3.27 -3.77
C HIS A 69 -0.03 -4.55 -3.93
N GLU A 70 -1.32 -4.40 -4.24
CA GLU A 70 -2.20 -5.56 -4.45
C GLU A 70 -1.82 -6.37 -5.70
N CYS A 71 -1.27 -5.71 -6.73
CA CYS A 71 -0.69 -6.38 -7.88
C CYS A 71 0.47 -7.29 -7.48
N GLY A 72 1.37 -6.83 -6.62
CA GLY A 72 2.48 -7.66 -6.15
C GLY A 72 2.03 -8.92 -5.38
N HIS A 73 0.95 -8.80 -4.60
CA HIS A 73 0.27 -9.96 -4.03
C HIS A 73 -0.28 -10.89 -5.11
N ALA A 74 -1.00 -10.36 -6.11
CA ALA A 74 -1.60 -11.16 -7.16
C ALA A 74 -0.56 -11.85 -8.04
N LEU A 75 0.55 -11.19 -8.37
CA LEU A 75 1.66 -11.78 -9.13
C LEU A 75 2.26 -12.99 -8.41
N TYR A 76 2.28 -12.98 -7.08
CA TYR A 76 2.71 -14.14 -6.31
C TYR A 76 1.76 -15.32 -6.50
N GLU A 77 0.46 -15.10 -6.34
CA GLU A 77 -0.55 -16.14 -6.52
C GLU A 77 -0.61 -16.65 -7.97
N MET A 78 -0.57 -15.75 -8.96
CA MET A 78 -0.54 -16.07 -10.39
C MET A 78 0.71 -16.84 -10.82
N GLY A 79 1.81 -16.69 -10.08
CA GLY A 79 3.08 -17.40 -10.29
C GLY A 79 3.12 -18.81 -9.72
N THR A 80 2.07 -19.24 -9.02
CA THR A 80 1.95 -20.62 -8.52
C THR A 80 1.91 -21.61 -9.69
N ALA A 81 2.66 -22.71 -9.61
CA ALA A 81 2.77 -23.66 -10.70
C ALA A 81 1.42 -24.37 -10.99
N ASP A 82 1.06 -24.50 -12.27
CA ASP A 82 -0.15 -25.22 -12.71
C ASP A 82 -0.21 -26.66 -12.18
N THR A 83 0.94 -27.32 -11.98
CA THR A 83 1.00 -28.68 -11.42
C THR A 83 0.50 -28.78 -9.99
N TRP A 84 0.44 -27.66 -9.27
CA TRP A 84 -0.07 -27.59 -7.91
C TRP A 84 -1.55 -27.25 -7.84
N ARG A 85 -2.20 -26.95 -8.97
CA ARG A 85 -3.61 -26.52 -9.01
C ARG A 85 -4.54 -27.40 -8.16
N GLY A 86 -5.25 -26.79 -7.22
CA GLY A 86 -6.21 -27.45 -6.32
C GLY A 86 -5.58 -28.29 -5.20
N THR A 87 -4.27 -28.24 -5.01
CA THR A 87 -3.56 -28.93 -3.93
C THR A 87 -3.35 -28.01 -2.72
N PRO A 88 -2.97 -28.55 -1.54
CA PRO A 88 -2.67 -27.73 -0.36
C PRO A 88 -1.47 -26.77 -0.49
N VAL A 89 -0.69 -26.86 -1.57
CA VAL A 89 0.44 -25.96 -1.87
C VAL A 89 0.14 -24.99 -3.01
N ASP A 90 -1.13 -24.92 -3.45
CA ASP A 90 -1.61 -24.04 -4.50
C ASP A 90 -1.89 -22.61 -4.00
N SER A 91 -0.97 -22.00 -3.26
CA SER A 91 -1.11 -20.63 -2.76
C SER A 91 0.20 -20.11 -2.17
N GLY A 92 0.22 -18.82 -1.80
CA GLY A 92 1.31 -18.25 -1.02
C GLY A 92 1.58 -19.00 0.30
N THR A 93 2.85 -19.07 0.69
CA THR A 93 3.30 -19.92 1.81
C THR A 93 3.08 -19.31 3.20
N SER A 94 3.04 -17.99 3.34
CA SER A 94 2.88 -17.28 4.61
C SER A 94 2.62 -15.79 4.36
N SER A 95 2.01 -15.10 5.34
CA SER A 95 1.76 -13.65 5.24
C SER A 95 3.05 -12.85 5.03
N GLY A 96 4.16 -13.25 5.66
CA GLY A 96 5.44 -12.54 5.51
C GLY A 96 6.02 -12.64 4.10
N ILE A 97 5.95 -13.82 3.46
CA ILE A 97 6.38 -13.97 2.07
C ILE A 97 5.39 -13.26 1.14
N HIS A 98 4.10 -13.34 1.43
CA HIS A 98 3.07 -12.68 0.63
C HIS A 98 3.22 -11.14 0.65
N GLU A 99 3.46 -10.55 1.82
CA GLU A 99 3.77 -9.11 2.00
C GLU A 99 5.13 -8.73 1.40
N SER A 100 6.10 -9.65 1.37
CA SER A 100 7.38 -9.37 0.70
C SER A 100 7.18 -9.10 -0.79
N GLN A 101 6.21 -9.75 -1.44
CA GLN A 101 5.94 -9.55 -2.87
C GLN A 101 5.19 -8.24 -3.10
N SER A 102 4.17 -7.91 -2.31
CA SER A 102 3.50 -6.61 -2.44
C SER A 102 4.46 -5.45 -2.22
N ARG A 103 5.31 -5.50 -1.18
CA ARG A 103 6.30 -4.46 -0.89
C ARG A 103 7.45 -4.40 -1.88
N LEU A 104 7.85 -5.53 -2.47
CA LEU A 104 8.82 -5.54 -3.56
C LEU A 104 8.31 -4.71 -4.74
N TRP A 105 7.07 -4.95 -5.18
CA TRP A 105 6.50 -4.24 -6.31
C TRP A 105 6.11 -2.80 -5.97
N GLU A 106 5.50 -2.55 -4.82
CA GLU A 106 5.10 -1.20 -4.40
C GLU A 106 6.31 -0.29 -4.22
N ASN A 107 7.29 -0.74 -3.43
CA ASN A 107 8.36 0.14 -2.95
C ASN A 107 9.64 -0.02 -3.76
N LEU A 108 10.21 -1.23 -3.78
CA LEU A 108 11.50 -1.46 -4.43
C LEU A 108 11.43 -1.21 -5.95
N VAL A 109 10.29 -1.51 -6.57
CA VAL A 109 10.02 -1.19 -7.97
C VAL A 109 9.26 0.13 -8.09
N GLY A 110 8.03 0.23 -7.59
CA GLY A 110 7.12 1.35 -7.83
C GLY A 110 7.60 2.72 -7.33
N ARG A 111 8.39 2.78 -6.26
CA ARG A 111 8.97 4.02 -5.74
C ARG A 111 10.40 4.29 -6.24
N SER A 112 10.95 3.38 -7.05
CA SER A 112 12.30 3.50 -7.59
C SER A 112 12.40 4.61 -8.64
N ARG A 113 13.61 5.13 -8.81
CA ARG A 113 13.92 6.06 -9.89
C ARG A 113 13.61 5.47 -11.27
N GLY A 114 14.00 4.21 -11.50
CA GLY A 114 13.82 3.54 -12.81
C GLY A 114 12.34 3.39 -13.19
N PHE A 115 11.46 3.15 -12.22
CA PHE A 115 10.02 3.16 -12.46
C PHE A 115 9.55 4.52 -12.95
N TRP A 116 9.99 5.61 -12.32
CA TRP A 116 9.60 6.97 -12.71
C TRP A 116 10.25 7.43 -14.02
N GLU A 117 11.46 6.97 -14.35
CA GLU A 117 12.07 7.19 -15.68
C GLU A 117 11.23 6.56 -16.80
N HIS A 118 10.61 5.42 -16.53
CA HIS A 118 9.76 4.72 -17.49
C HIS A 118 8.32 5.27 -17.56
N PHE A 119 7.66 5.45 -16.41
CA PHE A 119 6.23 5.75 -16.36
C PHE A 119 5.88 7.24 -16.29
N LEU A 120 6.82 8.14 -15.95
CA LEU A 120 6.52 9.58 -15.92
C LEU A 120 6.03 10.13 -17.27
N PRO A 121 6.60 9.77 -18.44
CA PRO A 121 6.09 10.23 -19.73
C PRO A 121 4.63 9.81 -19.98
N THR A 122 4.28 8.55 -19.65
CA THR A 122 2.90 8.05 -19.75
C THR A 122 1.97 8.82 -18.83
N LEU A 123 2.38 9.01 -17.56
CA LEU A 123 1.59 9.74 -16.59
C LEU A 123 1.36 11.21 -17.00
N GLN A 124 2.38 11.85 -17.61
CA GLN A 124 2.25 13.20 -18.20
C GLN A 124 1.25 13.23 -19.35
N GLY A 125 1.11 12.15 -20.12
CA GLY A 125 0.07 12.00 -21.13
C GLY A 125 -1.35 12.04 -20.55
N TYR A 126 -1.55 11.43 -19.38
CA TYR A 126 -2.83 11.47 -18.66
C TYR A 126 -3.10 12.82 -17.97
N PHE A 127 -2.06 13.51 -17.49
CA PHE A 127 -2.18 14.72 -16.67
C PHE A 127 -1.22 15.85 -17.11
N PRO A 128 -1.36 16.36 -18.36
CA PRO A 128 -0.40 17.30 -18.92
C PRO A 128 -0.35 18.64 -18.18
N GLU A 129 -1.48 19.12 -17.65
CA GLU A 129 -1.54 20.38 -16.90
C GLU A 129 -0.96 20.22 -15.49
N GLN A 130 -1.34 19.14 -14.79
CA GLN A 130 -0.89 18.88 -13.42
C GLN A 130 0.62 18.63 -13.37
N LEU A 131 1.18 17.97 -14.38
CA LEU A 131 2.58 17.55 -14.44
C LEU A 131 3.44 18.39 -15.39
N ALA A 132 2.95 19.55 -15.83
CA ALA A 132 3.72 20.49 -16.62
C ALA A 132 5.03 20.88 -15.93
N GLY A 133 6.16 20.59 -16.58
CA GLY A 133 7.51 20.90 -16.07
C GLY A 133 7.97 20.00 -14.92
N VAL A 134 7.25 18.93 -14.59
CA VAL A 134 7.68 17.93 -13.61
C VAL A 134 8.72 17.02 -14.25
N ASP A 135 9.88 16.87 -13.62
CA ASP A 135 10.92 15.93 -14.00
C ASP A 135 10.95 14.69 -13.08
N VAL A 136 11.77 13.72 -13.45
CA VAL A 136 11.95 12.46 -12.69
C VAL A 136 12.39 12.73 -11.25
N ASP A 137 13.32 13.69 -11.04
CA ASP A 137 13.82 14.01 -9.71
C ASP A 137 12.71 14.54 -8.80
N THR A 138 11.84 15.40 -9.34
CA THR A 138 10.71 15.99 -8.61
C THR A 138 9.70 14.92 -8.20
N ILE A 139 9.28 14.04 -9.13
CA ILE A 139 8.29 13.01 -8.80
C ILE A 139 8.88 11.93 -7.88
N TYR A 140 10.12 11.49 -8.14
CA TYR A 140 10.84 10.53 -7.31
C TYR A 140 11.01 11.04 -5.89
N GLY A 141 11.41 12.30 -5.71
CA GLY A 141 11.51 12.92 -4.39
C GLY A 141 10.14 13.07 -3.71
N ALA A 142 9.08 13.34 -4.48
CA ALA A 142 7.73 13.48 -3.93
C ALA A 142 7.19 12.15 -3.36
N VAL A 143 7.36 11.04 -4.08
CA VAL A 143 6.82 9.73 -3.66
C VAL A 143 7.62 9.03 -2.56
N ASN A 144 8.83 9.51 -2.28
CA ASN A 144 9.72 9.03 -1.22
C ASN A 144 9.80 10.02 -0.04
N THR A 145 8.77 10.84 0.16
CA THR A 145 8.72 11.78 1.30
C THR A 145 8.56 11.01 2.60
N VAL A 146 9.43 11.29 3.58
CA VAL A 146 9.37 10.70 4.93
C VAL A 146 8.76 11.71 5.90
N ARG A 147 7.75 11.29 6.67
CA ARG A 147 7.11 12.12 7.69
C ARG A 147 6.53 11.27 8.81
N ARG A 148 6.62 11.79 10.03
CA ARG A 148 5.89 11.21 11.17
C ARG A 148 4.39 11.39 10.92
N SER A 149 3.63 10.30 10.98
CA SER A 149 2.18 10.29 10.78
C SER A 149 1.49 9.35 11.78
N LEU A 150 0.16 9.41 11.85
CA LEU A 150 -0.64 8.61 12.77
C LEU A 150 -1.12 7.29 12.16
N ILE A 151 -1.49 7.31 10.89
CA ILE A 151 -2.17 6.21 10.20
C ILE A 151 -1.13 5.24 9.63
N ARG A 152 -1.10 4.01 10.16
CA ARG A 152 -0.11 2.99 9.76
C ARG A 152 -0.12 2.71 8.26
N THR A 153 -1.29 2.50 7.65
CA THR A 153 -1.43 2.18 6.23
C THR A 153 -1.03 3.32 5.29
N GLU A 154 -0.85 4.53 5.83
CA GLU A 154 -0.48 5.74 5.07
C GLU A 154 0.91 6.29 5.48
N SER A 155 1.65 5.52 6.27
CA SER A 155 3.02 5.87 6.69
C SER A 155 4.04 5.53 5.59
N ASP A 156 5.18 6.24 5.63
CA ASP A 156 6.26 6.06 4.66
C ASP A 156 7.12 4.82 4.96
N GLU A 157 7.98 4.44 4.01
CA GLU A 157 8.84 3.25 4.11
C GLU A 157 9.74 3.22 5.35
N VAL A 158 10.16 4.39 5.85
CA VAL A 158 11.07 4.51 6.99
C VAL A 158 10.30 4.42 8.31
N THR A 159 9.11 5.00 8.38
CA THR A 159 8.33 5.07 9.62
C THR A 159 7.36 3.90 9.81
N TYR A 160 6.95 3.20 8.75
CA TYR A 160 5.96 2.12 8.78
C TYR A 160 6.24 1.05 9.84
N ASN A 161 7.47 0.57 9.91
CA ASN A 161 7.83 -0.51 10.84
C ASN A 161 7.75 -0.09 12.32
N LEU A 162 7.81 1.21 12.63
CA LEU A 162 7.58 1.70 13.99
C LEU A 162 6.11 1.50 14.41
N HIS A 163 5.16 1.68 13.49
CA HIS A 163 3.74 1.40 13.76
C HIS A 163 3.50 -0.09 14.07
N VAL A 164 4.18 -0.98 13.35
CA VAL A 164 4.13 -2.44 13.60
C VAL A 164 4.76 -2.78 14.95
N LEU A 165 5.94 -2.21 15.25
CA LEU A 165 6.63 -2.46 16.52
C LEU A 165 5.81 -2.02 17.73
N ILE A 166 5.13 -0.87 17.65
CA ILE A 166 4.26 -0.38 18.72
C ILE A 166 3.12 -1.38 19.00
N ARG A 167 2.44 -1.86 17.95
CA ARG A 167 1.34 -2.84 18.06
C ARG A 167 1.83 -4.16 18.63
N PHE A 168 2.89 -4.72 18.06
CA PHE A 168 3.47 -5.97 18.55
C PHE A 168 3.89 -5.88 20.02
N GLY A 169 4.52 -4.78 20.43
CA GLY A 169 4.86 -4.57 21.82
C GLY A 169 3.62 -4.46 22.73
N LEU A 170 2.50 -3.93 22.24
CA LEU A 170 1.25 -3.81 23.02
C LEU A 170 0.59 -5.18 23.16
N GLU A 171 0.58 -5.97 22.08
CA GLU A 171 0.12 -7.36 22.09
C GLU A 171 0.90 -8.20 23.11
N LEU A 172 2.24 -8.10 23.13
CA LEU A 172 3.06 -8.81 24.13
C LEU A 172 2.67 -8.44 25.55
N ASP A 173 2.50 -7.15 25.85
CA ASP A 173 2.14 -6.73 27.20
C ASP A 173 0.74 -7.16 27.61
N LEU A 174 -0.22 -7.20 26.67
CA LEU A 174 -1.55 -7.76 26.92
C LEU A 174 -1.49 -9.27 27.17
N LEU A 175 -0.79 -10.03 26.32
CA LEU A 175 -0.68 -11.48 26.42
C LEU A 175 0.08 -11.94 27.66
N GLU A 176 1.06 -11.16 28.12
CA GLU A 176 1.82 -11.43 29.34
C GLU A 176 1.16 -10.88 30.61
N GLY A 177 0.00 -10.23 30.50
CA GLY A 177 -0.74 -9.65 31.63
C GLY A 177 -0.07 -8.44 32.26
N ARG A 178 0.85 -7.77 31.54
CA ARG A 178 1.52 -6.53 31.95
C ARG A 178 0.68 -5.28 31.64
N LEU A 179 -0.31 -5.39 30.76
CA LEU A 179 -1.24 -4.33 30.39
C LEU A 179 -2.69 -4.83 30.49
N ALA A 180 -3.57 -4.05 31.12
CA ALA A 180 -5.01 -4.30 31.07
C ALA A 180 -5.62 -3.66 29.81
N VAL A 181 -6.63 -4.32 29.22
CA VAL A 181 -7.32 -3.81 28.02
C VAL A 181 -7.89 -2.40 28.23
N ALA A 182 -8.40 -2.11 29.43
CA ALA A 182 -8.96 -0.81 29.77
C ALA A 182 -7.93 0.34 29.70
N ASP A 183 -6.64 0.04 29.87
CA ASP A 183 -5.55 1.02 29.85
C ASP A 183 -4.94 1.19 28.44
N LEU A 184 -5.32 0.35 27.48
CA LEU A 184 -4.77 0.32 26.13
C LEU A 184 -4.84 1.68 25.41
N PRO A 185 -5.95 2.47 25.48
CA PRO A 185 -6.00 3.78 24.83
C PRO A 185 -4.89 4.73 25.32
N ALA A 186 -4.68 4.81 26.65
CA ALA A 186 -3.66 5.69 27.22
C ALA A 186 -2.25 5.25 26.82
N VAL A 187 -1.93 3.96 26.96
CA VAL A 187 -0.61 3.42 26.64
C VAL A 187 -0.31 3.49 25.14
N TRP A 188 -1.33 3.37 24.28
CA TRP A 188 -1.18 3.59 22.84
C TRP A 188 -0.65 4.99 22.53
N HIS A 189 -1.30 6.04 23.07
CA HIS A 189 -0.91 7.44 22.85
C HIS A 189 0.50 7.71 23.38
N GLU A 190 0.84 7.17 24.55
CA GLU A 190 2.19 7.27 25.12
C GLU A 190 3.27 6.65 24.21
N ARG A 191 3.01 5.46 23.65
CA ARG A 191 3.96 4.78 22.75
C ARG A 191 4.13 5.49 21.42
N TYR A 192 3.05 6.02 20.86
CA TYR A 192 3.11 6.83 19.64
C TYR A 192 3.91 8.10 19.88
N GLN A 193 3.67 8.79 21.00
CA GLN A 193 4.43 9.98 21.37
C GLN A 193 5.93 9.65 21.58
N ALA A 194 6.24 8.54 22.23
CA ALA A 194 7.63 8.12 22.50
C ALA A 194 8.38 7.64 21.24
N SER A 195 7.72 6.88 20.38
CA SER A 195 8.36 6.20 19.24
C SER A 195 8.32 7.04 17.95
N LEU A 196 7.22 7.75 17.72
CA LEU A 196 6.98 8.54 16.50
C LEU A 196 6.94 10.05 16.77
N GLY A 197 6.85 10.51 18.03
CA GLY A 197 6.79 11.93 18.35
C GLY A 197 5.45 12.59 18.03
N VAL A 198 4.40 11.81 17.78
CA VAL A 198 3.04 12.25 17.45
C VAL A 198 2.03 11.47 18.29
N HIS A 199 0.85 12.03 18.52
CA HIS A 199 -0.29 11.31 19.11
C HIS A 199 -1.59 11.79 18.46
N ALA A 200 -2.60 10.94 18.46
CA ALA A 200 -3.90 11.27 17.89
C ALA A 200 -4.70 12.15 18.87
N PRO A 201 -5.56 13.06 18.39
CA PRO A 201 -6.38 13.91 19.25
C PRO A 201 -7.51 13.15 19.96
N SER A 202 -7.79 11.92 19.52
CA SER A 202 -8.80 11.01 20.08
C SER A 202 -8.42 9.57 19.77
N ASP A 203 -9.20 8.61 20.27
CA ASP A 203 -8.97 7.20 20.03
C ASP A 203 -9.32 6.75 18.61
N VAL A 204 -10.04 7.57 17.83
CA VAL A 204 -10.46 7.28 16.45
C VAL A 204 -9.25 6.98 15.56
N ASP A 205 -8.28 7.90 15.51
CA ASP A 205 -6.99 7.69 14.82
C ASP A 205 -5.91 7.13 15.77
N GLY A 206 -6.32 6.79 17.00
CA GLY A 206 -5.49 6.17 18.02
C GLY A 206 -5.61 4.65 17.98
N VAL A 207 -5.95 4.06 19.12
CA VAL A 207 -6.09 2.60 19.29
C VAL A 207 -7.17 1.99 18.38
N LEU A 208 -8.16 2.77 17.91
CA LEU A 208 -9.24 2.28 17.06
C LEU A 208 -8.96 2.39 15.55
N GLN A 209 -7.75 2.82 15.16
CA GLN A 209 -7.43 3.08 13.74
C GLN A 209 -7.38 1.82 12.87
N ASP A 210 -7.12 0.65 13.47
CA ASP A 210 -6.95 -0.63 12.79
C ASP A 210 -7.99 -1.63 13.29
N VAL A 211 -8.47 -2.50 12.38
CA VAL A 211 -9.54 -3.48 12.66
C VAL A 211 -9.03 -4.80 13.26
N HIS A 212 -7.71 -5.03 13.28
CA HIS A 212 -7.10 -6.25 13.82
C HIS A 212 -7.26 -6.30 15.35
#